data_AF-A0A943IP59-F1
#
_entry.id   AF-A0A943IP59-F1
#
_cell.length_a   1.000
_cell.length_b   1.000
_cell.length_c   1.000
_cell.angle_alpha   90.00
_cell.angle_beta   90.00
_cell.angle_gamma   90.00
#
_symmetry.space_group_name_H-M   'P 1'
#
loop_
_entity.id
_entity.type
_entity.pdbx_description
1 polymer ?
#
loop_
_entity_poly.entity_id
_entity_poly.type
_entity_poly.pdbx_seq_one_letter_code
_entity_poly.pdbx_strand_id
1 'polypeptide(L)' 'MSEYQNWDKELDRLEAGESQYSWDELEELITDRLEDDKIDEQEFETLMRRLMDIDCEL' A
#
# COMPACT_ATOMS: atom_id res chain seq x y z
N MET A 1 -11.69 7.67 -7.79
CA MET A 1 -10.59 7.94 -6.83
C MET A 1 -9.30 7.51 -7.52
N SER A 2 -8.17 8.15 -7.23
CA SER A 2 -6.87 7.69 -7.76
C SER A 2 -6.57 6.28 -7.22
N GLU A 3 -5.82 5.46 -7.98
CA GLU A 3 -5.33 4.16 -7.48
C GLU A 3 -4.57 4.36 -6.16
N TYR A 4 -3.72 5.38 -6.09
CA TYR A 4 -3.05 5.79 -4.85
C TYR A 4 -4.02 5.92 -3.67
N GLN A 5 -5.13 6.63 -3.83
CA GLN A 5 -6.11 6.85 -2.76
C GLN A 5 -6.86 5.57 -2.34
N ASN A 6 -6.94 4.58 -3.22
CA ASN A 6 -7.52 3.29 -2.88
C ASN A 6 -6.54 2.50 -2.00
N TRP A 7 -5.26 2.45 -2.38
CA TRP A 7 -4.21 1.77 -1.61
C TRP A 7 -3.92 2.46 -0.28
N ASP A 8 -3.91 3.79 -0.26
CA ASP A 8 -3.76 4.59 0.96
C ASP A 8 -4.82 4.23 2.03
N LYS A 9 -6.06 4.00 1.59
CA LYS A 9 -7.15 3.53 2.47
C LYS A 9 -7.04 2.06 2.83
N GLU A 10 -6.49 1.23 1.97
CA GLU A 10 -6.28 -0.18 2.27
C GLU A 10 -5.16 -0.36 3.31
N LEU A 11 -4.12 0.48 3.25
CA LEU A 11 -3.11 0.57 4.31
C LEU A 11 -3.71 1.01 5.65
N ASP A 12 -4.65 1.97 5.67
CA ASP A 12 -5.39 2.32 6.90
C ASP A 12 -6.14 1.11 7.49
N ARG A 13 -6.71 0.26 6.62
CA ARG A 13 -7.39 -0.97 7.04
C ARG A 13 -6.41 -2.02 7.53
N LEU A 14 -5.22 -2.12 6.95
CA LEU A 14 -4.17 -3.03 7.39
C LEU A 14 -3.73 -2.67 8.81
N GLU A 15 -3.47 -1.39 9.05
CA GLU A 15 -3.12 -0.86 10.38
C GLU A 15 -4.24 -1.11 11.42
N ALA A 16 -5.51 -0.99 11.01
CA ALA A 16 -6.66 -1.30 11.86
C ALA A 16 -6.91 -2.81 12.07
N GLY A 17 -6.20 -3.69 11.35
CA GLY A 17 -6.45 -5.14 11.34
C GLY A 17 -7.75 -5.54 10.64
N GLU A 18 -8.31 -4.66 9.80
CA GLU A 18 -9.55 -4.87 9.03
C GLU A 18 -9.28 -5.16 7.53
N SER A 19 -8.01 -5.07 7.10
CA SER A 19 -7.61 -5.39 5.73
C SER A 19 -7.89 -6.85 5.40
N GLN A 20 -8.27 -7.10 4.15
CA GLN A 20 -8.40 -8.44 3.61
C GLN A 20 -7.08 -9.02 3.11
N TYR A 21 -6.08 -8.17 2.95
CA TYR A 21 -4.75 -8.50 2.45
C TYR A 21 -3.73 -8.49 3.59
N SER A 22 -2.75 -9.38 3.52
CA SER A 22 -1.57 -9.32 4.37
C SER A 22 -0.63 -8.18 3.94
N TRP A 23 0.36 -7.90 4.79
CA TRP A 23 1.43 -6.96 4.48
C TRP A 23 2.17 -7.35 3.20
N ASP A 24 2.60 -8.62 3.09
CA ASP A 24 3.30 -9.13 1.91
C ASP A 24 2.46 -9.02 0.64
N GLU A 25 1.15 -9.31 0.73
CA GLU A 25 0.24 -9.20 -0.42
C GLU A 25 0.06 -7.74 -0.87
N LEU A 26 0.03 -6.79 0.07
CA LEU A 26 -0.06 -5.37 -0.25
C LEU A 26 1.23 -4.85 -0.89
N GLU A 27 2.40 -5.32 -0.46
CA GLU A 27 3.67 -5.00 -1.11
C GLU A 27 3.67 -5.43 -2.58
N GLU A 28 3.28 -6.68 -2.86
CA GLU A 28 3.20 -7.19 -4.23
C GLU A 28 2.20 -6.38 -5.08
N LEU A 29 1.00 -6.14 -4.56
CA LEU A 29 -0.05 -5.42 -5.28
C LEU A 29 0.33 -3.98 -5.58
N ILE A 30 0.97 -3.27 -4.65
CA ILE A 30 1.39 -1.88 -4.85
C ILE A 30 2.55 -1.82 -5.87
N THR A 31 3.45 -2.81 -5.86
CA THR A 31 4.53 -2.93 -6.84
C THR A 31 4.00 -3.20 -8.25
N ASP A 32 3.03 -4.11 -8.39
CA ASP A 32 2.34 -4.36 -9.67
C ASP A 32 1.71 -3.08 -10.24
N ARG A 33 1.19 -2.19 -9.38
CA ARG A 33 0.61 -0.92 -9.84
C ARG A 33 1.63 0.08 -10.34
N LEU A 34 2.84 0.07 -9.79
CA LEU A 34 3.94 0.86 -10.34
C LEU A 34 4.33 0.31 -11.72
N GLU A 35 4.47 -1.02 -11.85
CA GLU A 35 4.81 -1.66 -13.13
C GLU A 35 3.74 -1.45 -14.22
N ASP A 36 2.47 -1.39 -13.83
CA ASP A 36 1.33 -1.10 -14.72
C ASP A 36 1.17 0.39 -15.07
N ASP A 37 2.11 1.27 -14.66
CA ASP A 37 2.03 2.74 -14.79
C ASP A 37 0.70 3.31 -14.21
N LYS A 38 0.15 2.68 -13.17
CA LYS A 38 -1.11 3.11 -12.53
C LYS A 38 -0.91 4.13 -11.42
N ILE A 39 0.26 4.06 -10.80
CA ILE A 39 0.77 5.02 -9.83
C ILE A 39 2.15 5.45 -10.27
N ASP A 40 2.56 6.66 -9.92
CA ASP A 40 3.94 7.11 -10.17
C ASP A 40 4.91 6.66 -9.07
N GLU A 41 6.22 6.82 -9.32
CA GLU A 41 7.27 6.47 -8.34
C GLU A 41 7.08 7.20 -6.99
N GLN A 42 6.58 8.43 -6.99
CA GLN A 42 6.40 9.21 -5.77
C GLN A 42 5.20 8.72 -4.94
N GLU A 43 4.11 8.35 -5.62
CA GLU A 43 2.96 7.68 -5.02
C GLU A 43 3.37 6.30 -4.46
N PHE A 44 4.14 5.53 -5.22
CA PHE A 44 4.67 4.23 -4.79
C PHE A 44 5.57 4.35 -3.56
N GLU A 45 6.56 5.25 -3.57
CA GLU A 45 7.45 5.48 -2.42
C GLU A 45 6.67 5.87 -1.16
N THR A 46 5.61 6.67 -1.32
CA THR A 46 4.75 7.09 -0.22
C THR A 46 3.99 5.90 0.37
N LEU A 47 3.39 5.06 -0.48
CA LEU A 47 2.66 3.86 -0.05
C LEU A 47 3.59 2.83 0.62
N MET A 48 4.76 2.57 0.02
CA MET A 48 5.75 1.63 0.57
C MET A 48 6.30 2.08 1.92
N ARG A 49 6.52 3.39 2.08
CA ARG A 49 6.94 3.94 3.38
C ARG A 49 5.88 3.70 4.45
N ARG A 50 4.61 3.99 4.13
CA ARG A 50 3.49 3.72 5.06
C ARG A 50 3.38 2.23 5.38
N LEU A 51 3.51 1.37 4.38
CA LEU A 51 3.46 -0.07 4.55
C LEU A 51 4.57 -0.56 5.51
N MET A 52 5.82 -0.09 5.36
CA MET A 52 6.91 -0.39 6.30
C MET A 52 6.68 0.15 7.71
N ASP A 53 6.05 1.32 7.84
CA ASP A 53 5.72 1.90 9.16
C ASP A 53 4.71 1.01 9.92
N ILE A 54 3.76 0.36 9.21
CA ILE A 54 2.76 -0.54 9.80
C ILE A 54 3.40 -1.84 10.34
N ASP A 55 4.39 -2.41 9.66
CA ASP A 55 5.08 -3.63 10.10
C ASP A 55 6.08 -3.37 11.25
N CYS A 56 6.63 -2.15 11.34
CA CYS A 56 7.55 -1.79 12.43
C CYS A 56 6.91 -1.69 13.83
N GLU A 57 5.57 -1.74 13.95
CA GLU A 57 4.86 -1.59 15.24
C GLU A 57 4.30 -2.89 15.84
N LEU A 58 4.50 -4.07 15.21
CA LEU A 58 4.02 -5.38 15.69
C LEU A 58 5.15 -6.28 16.26
#